data_AF-A0A2M8GP51-F1
#
_entry.id   AF-A0A2M8GP51-F1
#
_cell.length_a   1.000
_cell.length_b   1.000
_cell.length_c   1.000
_cell.angle_alpha   90.00
_cell.angle_beta   90.00
_cell.angle_gamma   90.00
#
_symmetry.space_group_name_H-M   'P 1'
#
loop_
_entity.id
_entity.type
_entity.pdbx_description
1 polymer ?
#
loop_
_entity_poly.entity_id
_entity_poly.type
_entity_poly.pdbx_seq_one_letter_code
_entity_poly.pdbx_strand_id
1 'polypeptide(L)'
;MYFLGWLAFFQMSFLPGFLLISILKIRVRSIIEKIIFIFSLSLIINFILVFLLTLTKLYQPVYCYVIFISELIIFLIVVKNQPLTVDIFLPKKSSFLYNLGAIVVEIVIFRFFLLFIQNLSLNSVFLTGDAIDSWNQWAIQWARNQIPKLTYHYPQLIPANWSLTYVFMQTTRVELFAKLLMPLFVLGILLIFLDLYLQTKKTHFLFSLIITGGLFHYYFDSSFLRDGYVDIAFAFFALLPFYAFQLYQKYKQIEYLFLIIIFSLGSILTKQLGALVILTVVPILWQPKRLTLAGNKRPRDYYFWLLIIGLLVIVILGWYLLKLPEIKTAINIFQLYRTAIMGKLTDLSIQSRLAQSIKLLTPNIKGIIIVTVTVLLSLLSLVKKTPAQIFFFIILPFFLFWSFFLNYDQRNLAVIFPYLGYTSAAGLEK
;
A
#
# COMPACT_ATOMS: atom_id res chain seq x y z
N MET A 1 19.79 -21.75 -1.35
CA MET A 1 18.94 -20.92 -0.45
C MET A 1 18.70 -19.52 -1.02
N TYR A 2 19.72 -18.66 -1.17
CA TYR A 2 19.53 -17.29 -1.70
C TYR A 2 18.82 -17.22 -3.06
N PHE A 3 19.15 -18.12 -4.00
CA PHE A 3 18.43 -18.21 -5.28
C PHE A 3 16.93 -18.43 -5.09
N LEU A 4 16.52 -19.35 -4.19
CA LEU A 4 15.12 -19.61 -3.88
C LEU A 4 14.45 -18.40 -3.22
N GLY A 5 15.18 -17.64 -2.39
CA GLY A 5 14.69 -16.38 -1.83
C GLY A 5 14.38 -15.33 -2.91
N TRP A 6 15.22 -15.24 -3.95
CA TRP A 6 14.95 -14.39 -5.11
C TRP A 6 13.76 -14.86 -5.95
N LEU A 7 13.60 -16.17 -6.14
CA LEU A 7 12.41 -16.73 -6.80
C LEU A 7 11.13 -16.38 -6.00
N ALA A 8 11.17 -16.50 -4.67
CA ALA A 8 10.07 -16.12 -3.81
C ALA A 8 9.77 -14.61 -3.89
N PHE A 9 10.81 -13.77 -3.94
CA PHE A 9 10.65 -12.34 -4.14
C PHE A 9 9.99 -12.02 -5.48
N PHE A 10 10.39 -12.72 -6.55
CA PHE A 10 9.76 -12.59 -7.88
C PHE A 10 8.29 -13.06 -7.87
N GLN A 11 8.00 -14.16 -7.16
CA GLN A 11 6.63 -14.64 -6.92
C GLN A 11 5.79 -13.58 -6.20
N MET A 12 6.31 -13.01 -5.11
CA MET A 12 5.60 -12.01 -4.30
C MET A 12 5.31 -10.72 -5.06
N SER A 13 6.28 -10.24 -5.84
CA SER A 13 6.30 -8.87 -6.35
C SER A 13 5.96 -8.72 -7.83
N PHE A 14 5.93 -9.80 -8.61
CA PHE A 14 5.85 -9.67 -10.07
C PHE A 14 4.91 -10.67 -10.75
N LEU A 15 5.15 -11.98 -10.56
CA LEU A 15 4.64 -12.98 -11.50
C LEU A 15 3.10 -13.05 -11.54
N PRO A 16 2.37 -13.18 -10.42
CA PRO A 16 0.91 -13.31 -10.45
C PRO A 16 0.21 -12.04 -10.97
N GLY A 17 0.70 -10.86 -10.59
CA GLY A 17 0.14 -9.59 -11.04
C GLY A 17 0.35 -9.34 -12.52
N PHE A 18 1.52 -9.72 -13.07
CA PHE A 18 1.78 -9.67 -14.50
C PHE A 18 0.80 -10.55 -15.28
N LEU A 19 0.61 -11.79 -14.82
CA LEU A 19 -0.31 -12.73 -15.44
C LEU A 19 -1.74 -12.21 -15.40
N LEU A 20 -2.18 -11.69 -14.25
CA LEU A 20 -3.53 -11.13 -14.11
C LEU A 20 -3.76 -9.96 -15.09
N ILE A 21 -2.83 -9.01 -15.17
CA ILE A 21 -2.92 -7.88 -16.12
C ILE A 21 -3.01 -8.38 -17.56
N SER A 22 -2.21 -9.39 -17.90
CA SER A 22 -2.13 -9.93 -19.26
C SER A 22 -3.39 -10.72 -19.64
N ILE A 23 -3.90 -11.57 -18.74
CA ILE A 23 -5.12 -12.36 -18.92
C ILE A 23 -6.35 -11.45 -19.03
N LEU A 24 -6.44 -10.44 -18.16
CA LEU A 24 -7.52 -9.45 -18.15
C LEU A 24 -7.38 -8.38 -19.24
N LYS A 25 -6.24 -8.37 -19.95
CA LYS A 25 -5.88 -7.36 -20.94
C LYS A 25 -6.07 -5.94 -20.41
N ILE A 26 -5.64 -5.72 -19.16
CA ILE A 26 -5.71 -4.39 -18.53
C ILE A 26 -4.84 -3.43 -19.35
N ARG A 27 -5.49 -2.38 -19.86
CA ARG A 27 -4.83 -1.37 -20.70
C ARG A 27 -4.03 -0.41 -19.84
N VAL A 28 -2.78 -0.75 -19.61
CA VAL A 28 -1.80 0.14 -18.97
C VAL A 28 -1.29 1.19 -19.95
N ARG A 29 -1.06 2.41 -19.48
CA ARG A 29 -0.66 3.56 -20.33
C ARG A 29 0.79 3.99 -20.14
N SER A 30 1.44 3.52 -19.09
CA SER A 30 2.86 3.72 -18.86
C SER A 30 3.51 2.48 -18.26
N ILE A 31 4.85 2.42 -18.34
CA ILE A 31 5.62 1.37 -17.65
C ILE A 31 5.53 1.47 -16.13
N ILE A 32 5.43 2.70 -15.59
CA ILE A 32 5.34 2.92 -14.15
C ILE A 32 3.99 2.41 -13.63
N GLU A 33 2.89 2.74 -14.32
CA GLU A 33 1.55 2.20 -14.06
C GLU A 33 1.57 0.67 -14.07
N LYS A 34 2.20 0.08 -15.10
CA LYS A 34 2.32 -1.36 -15.22
C LYS A 34 3.08 -1.96 -14.03
N ILE A 35 4.22 -1.40 -13.64
CA ILE A 35 5.01 -1.88 -12.49
C ILE A 35 4.20 -1.79 -11.20
N ILE A 36 3.55 -0.65 -10.95
CA ILE A 36 2.72 -0.44 -9.76
C ILE A 36 1.60 -1.49 -9.70
N PHE A 37 0.84 -1.67 -10.78
CA PHE A 37 -0.25 -2.63 -10.79
C PHE A 37 0.24 -4.08 -10.69
N ILE A 38 1.32 -4.44 -11.37
CA ILE A 38 1.93 -5.77 -11.26
C ILE A 38 2.28 -6.05 -9.81
N PHE A 39 2.98 -5.11 -9.15
CA PHE A 39 3.41 -5.25 -7.77
C PHE A 39 2.21 -5.41 -6.82
N SER A 40 1.25 -4.49 -6.88
CA SER A 40 0.08 -4.50 -6.00
C SER A 40 -0.79 -5.74 -6.20
N LEU A 41 -1.05 -6.14 -7.45
CA LEU A 41 -1.89 -7.30 -7.74
C LEU A 41 -1.17 -8.61 -7.38
N SER A 42 0.15 -8.70 -7.53
CA SER A 42 0.91 -9.88 -7.10
C SER A 42 0.73 -10.14 -5.61
N LEU A 43 0.84 -9.08 -4.78
CA LEU A 43 0.64 -9.23 -3.34
C LEU A 43 -0.78 -9.66 -2.97
N ILE A 44 -1.80 -9.12 -3.64
CA ILE A 44 -3.21 -9.49 -3.39
C ILE A 44 -3.47 -10.95 -3.80
N ILE A 45 -3.02 -11.36 -4.99
CA ILE A 45 -3.24 -12.72 -5.52
C ILE A 45 -2.50 -13.74 -4.66
N ASN A 46 -1.24 -13.48 -4.31
CA ASN A 46 -0.48 -14.36 -3.42
C ASN A 46 -1.13 -14.48 -2.05
N PHE A 47 -1.69 -13.40 -1.50
CA PHE A 47 -2.45 -13.50 -0.25
C PHE A 47 -3.64 -14.46 -0.38
N ILE A 48 -4.45 -14.32 -1.44
CA ILE A 48 -5.58 -15.24 -1.71
C ILE A 48 -5.05 -16.69 -1.81
N LEU A 49 -3.98 -16.89 -2.58
CA LEU A 49 -3.39 -18.21 -2.80
C LEU A 49 -2.92 -18.84 -1.49
N VAL A 50 -2.09 -18.14 -0.72
CA VAL A 50 -1.56 -18.60 0.56
C VAL A 50 -2.69 -18.92 1.53
N PHE A 51 -3.71 -18.07 1.59
CA PHE A 51 -4.88 -18.28 2.43
C PHE A 51 -5.61 -19.58 2.06
N LEU A 52 -5.95 -19.77 0.78
CA LEU A 52 -6.67 -20.95 0.29
C LEU A 52 -5.85 -22.25 0.44
N LEU A 53 -4.55 -22.21 0.12
CA LEU A 53 -3.65 -23.34 0.32
C LEU A 53 -3.54 -23.70 1.81
N THR A 54 -3.53 -22.72 2.70
CA THR A 54 -3.43 -22.98 4.14
C THR A 54 -4.72 -23.58 4.70
N LEU A 55 -5.88 -23.10 4.23
CA LEU A 55 -7.18 -23.68 4.59
C LEU A 55 -7.30 -25.14 4.16
N THR A 56 -6.79 -25.47 2.97
CA THR A 56 -6.79 -26.82 2.41
C THR A 56 -5.63 -27.69 2.88
N LYS A 57 -4.74 -27.17 3.73
CA LYS A 57 -3.51 -27.82 4.20
C LYS A 57 -2.51 -28.18 3.10
N LEU A 58 -2.61 -27.53 1.94
CA LEU A 58 -1.71 -27.68 0.80
C LEU A 58 -0.60 -26.62 0.76
N TYR A 59 -0.48 -25.73 1.75
CA TYR A 59 0.58 -24.71 1.75
C TYR A 59 1.94 -25.30 2.14
N GLN A 60 2.57 -25.99 1.18
CA GLN A 60 3.87 -26.65 1.30
C GLN A 60 4.76 -26.29 0.10
N PRO A 61 6.08 -26.50 0.19
CA PRO A 61 7.03 -26.11 -0.86
C PRO A 61 6.70 -26.69 -2.24
N VAL A 62 6.32 -27.98 -2.30
CA VAL A 62 6.02 -28.68 -3.56
C VAL A 62 4.91 -27.97 -4.35
N TYR A 63 3.78 -27.65 -3.69
CA TYR A 63 2.67 -26.96 -4.34
C TYR A 63 3.04 -25.53 -4.75
N CYS A 64 3.82 -24.82 -3.93
CA CYS A 64 4.31 -23.49 -4.27
C CYS A 64 5.22 -23.50 -5.50
N TYR A 65 6.10 -24.49 -5.63
CA TYR A 65 6.94 -24.64 -6.82
C TYR A 65 6.14 -25.02 -8.07
N VAL A 66 5.14 -25.91 -7.94
CA VAL A 66 4.26 -26.26 -9.07
C VAL A 66 3.53 -25.02 -9.57
N ILE A 67 2.99 -24.21 -8.67
CA ILE A 67 2.32 -22.95 -9.03
C ILE A 67 3.32 -21.99 -9.70
N PHE A 68 4.48 -21.77 -9.09
CA PHE A 68 5.53 -20.89 -9.64
C PHE A 68 5.95 -21.31 -11.04
N ILE A 69 6.23 -22.60 -11.26
CA ILE A 69 6.64 -23.13 -12.57
C ILE A 69 5.50 -22.97 -13.58
N SER A 70 4.26 -23.25 -13.19
CA SER A 70 3.09 -23.08 -14.06
C SER A 70 2.93 -21.62 -14.47
N GLU A 71 3.01 -20.70 -13.52
CA GLU A 71 2.95 -19.26 -13.76
C GLU A 71 4.11 -18.79 -14.64
N LEU A 72 5.32 -19.31 -14.44
CA LEU A 72 6.50 -18.99 -15.24
C LEU A 72 6.32 -19.46 -16.69
N ILE A 73 5.79 -20.65 -16.91
CA ILE A 73 5.49 -21.17 -18.26
C ILE A 73 4.45 -20.27 -18.95
N ILE A 74 3.37 -19.92 -18.26
CA ILE A 74 2.34 -19.01 -18.80
C ILE A 74 2.96 -17.65 -19.11
N PHE A 75 3.80 -17.12 -18.23
CA PHE A 75 4.52 -15.86 -18.43
C PHE A 75 5.35 -15.90 -19.71
N LEU A 76 6.15 -16.96 -19.91
CA LEU A 76 6.96 -17.12 -21.11
C LEU A 76 6.11 -17.20 -22.39
N ILE A 77 4.97 -17.89 -22.34
CA ILE A 77 4.01 -17.96 -23.45
C ILE A 77 3.43 -16.58 -23.76
N VAL A 78 3.03 -15.83 -22.73
CA VAL A 78 2.44 -14.48 -22.88
C VAL A 78 3.47 -13.52 -23.46
N VAL A 79 4.68 -13.47 -22.91
CA VAL A 79 5.74 -12.55 -23.37
C VAL A 79 6.18 -12.86 -24.80
N LYS A 80 6.24 -14.15 -25.18
CA LYS A 80 6.54 -14.57 -26.56
C LYS A 80 5.51 -14.02 -27.57
N ASN A 81 4.24 -13.99 -27.18
CA ASN A 81 3.14 -13.56 -28.05
C ASN A 81 2.84 -12.05 -27.98
N GLN A 82 3.27 -11.38 -26.92
CA GLN A 82 3.02 -9.96 -26.66
C GLN A 82 4.30 -9.35 -26.09
N PRO A 83 5.27 -8.97 -26.95
CA PRO A 83 6.49 -8.36 -26.48
C PRO A 83 6.17 -7.10 -25.69
N LEU A 84 6.97 -6.86 -24.64
CA LEU A 84 6.82 -5.70 -23.78
C LEU A 84 7.25 -4.43 -24.53
N THR A 85 6.32 -3.83 -25.27
CA THR A 85 6.55 -2.51 -25.86
C THR A 85 6.45 -1.46 -24.76
N VAL A 86 7.55 -0.78 -24.51
CA VAL A 86 7.62 0.33 -23.55
C VAL A 86 7.71 1.63 -24.31
N ASP A 87 6.62 2.39 -24.29
CA ASP A 87 6.65 3.77 -24.76
C ASP A 87 7.31 4.63 -23.68
N ILE A 88 8.58 4.98 -23.89
CA ILE A 88 9.29 5.92 -23.01
C ILE A 88 8.83 7.33 -23.39
N PHE A 89 7.97 7.92 -22.57
CA PHE A 89 7.57 9.32 -22.72
C PHE A 89 8.67 10.26 -22.21
N LEU A 90 9.52 10.73 -23.13
CA LEU A 90 10.44 11.83 -22.84
C LEU A 90 9.75 13.19 -23.12
N PRO A 91 9.77 14.15 -22.18
CA PRO A 91 9.26 15.50 -22.42
C PRO A 91 10.07 16.20 -23.51
N LYS A 92 9.40 16.72 -24.56
CA LYS A 92 10.06 17.27 -25.77
C LYS A 92 10.57 18.72 -25.65
N LYS A 93 10.34 19.43 -24.55
CA LYS A 93 10.88 20.78 -24.25
C LYS A 93 10.76 21.07 -22.76
N SER A 94 11.81 21.57 -22.11
CA SER A 94 11.78 21.93 -20.70
C SER A 94 12.31 23.35 -20.43
N SER A 95 11.67 24.04 -19.48
CA SER A 95 12.19 25.27 -18.89
C SER A 95 13.23 24.95 -17.81
N PHE A 96 14.05 25.93 -17.42
CA PHE A 96 15.03 25.76 -16.33
C PHE A 96 14.38 25.27 -15.02
N LEU A 97 13.24 25.85 -14.63
CA LEU A 97 12.49 25.44 -13.44
C LEU A 97 12.01 23.98 -13.51
N TYR A 98 11.65 23.51 -14.70
CA TYR A 98 11.30 22.11 -14.91
C TYR A 98 12.50 21.20 -14.67
N ASN A 99 13.68 21.57 -15.19
CA ASN A 99 14.90 20.79 -15.00
C ASN A 99 15.29 20.73 -13.51
N LEU A 100 15.19 21.85 -12.78
CA LEU A 100 15.46 21.86 -11.34
C LEU A 100 14.49 20.96 -10.57
N GLY A 101 13.19 21.03 -10.90
CA GLY A 101 12.18 20.15 -10.32
C GLY A 101 12.43 18.67 -10.60
N ALA A 102 12.87 18.33 -11.82
CA ALA A 102 13.23 16.98 -12.21
C ALA A 102 14.41 16.44 -11.39
N ILE A 103 15.48 17.24 -11.21
CA ILE A 103 16.63 16.87 -10.37
C ILE A 103 16.19 16.60 -8.93
N VAL A 104 15.34 17.46 -8.35
CA VAL A 104 14.84 17.23 -6.98
C VAL A 104 14.05 15.91 -6.88
N VAL A 105 13.20 15.63 -7.87
CA VAL A 105 12.43 14.38 -7.92
C VAL A 105 13.33 13.16 -8.08
N GLU A 106 14.35 13.24 -8.93
CA GLU A 106 15.36 12.19 -9.10
C GLU A 106 16.13 11.95 -7.80
N ILE A 107 16.56 13.01 -7.09
CA ILE A 107 17.23 12.89 -5.80
C ILE A 107 16.32 12.21 -4.77
N VAL A 108 15.05 12.61 -4.69
CA VAL A 108 14.09 12.02 -3.76
C VAL A 108 13.90 10.52 -4.08
N ILE A 109 13.61 10.17 -5.33
CA ILE A 109 13.44 8.76 -5.73
C ILE A 109 14.73 7.97 -5.49
N PHE A 110 15.87 8.51 -5.88
CA PHE A 110 17.18 7.88 -5.72
C PHE A 110 17.50 7.63 -4.25
N ARG A 111 17.16 8.56 -3.35
CA ARG A 111 17.32 8.37 -1.89
C ARG A 111 16.55 7.13 -1.40
N PHE A 112 15.29 6.96 -1.78
CA PHE A 112 14.51 5.79 -1.37
C PHE A 112 14.95 4.51 -2.10
N PHE A 113 15.48 4.63 -3.32
CA PHE A 113 16.08 3.51 -4.03
C PHE A 113 17.37 3.04 -3.34
N LEU A 114 18.20 3.96 -2.85
CA LEU A 114 19.36 3.61 -2.03
C LEU A 114 18.95 2.89 -0.75
N LEU A 115 17.82 3.24 -0.12
CA LEU A 115 17.30 2.49 1.03
C LEU A 115 16.94 1.04 0.66
N PHE A 116 16.35 0.83 -0.52
CA PHE A 116 16.12 -0.51 -1.06
C PHE A 116 17.44 -1.29 -1.24
N ILE A 117 18.45 -0.69 -1.88
CA ILE A 117 19.76 -1.30 -2.07
C ILE A 117 20.45 -1.59 -0.72
N GLN A 118 20.36 -0.68 0.25
CA GLN A 118 20.90 -0.92 1.59
C GLN A 118 20.18 -2.06 2.29
N ASN A 119 18.90 -2.28 2.02
CA ASN A 119 18.14 -3.39 2.59
C ASN A 119 18.54 -4.74 2.00
N LEU A 120 19.17 -4.77 0.81
CA LEU A 120 19.76 -5.98 0.21
C LEU A 120 21.02 -6.46 0.93
N SER A 121 21.56 -5.69 1.87
CA SER A 121 22.71 -6.15 2.66
C SER A 121 22.35 -7.45 3.39
N LEU A 122 23.22 -8.46 3.26
CA LEU A 122 22.97 -9.86 3.62
C LEU A 122 22.64 -10.10 5.11
N ASN A 123 22.80 -9.09 5.97
CA ASN A 123 22.60 -9.14 7.41
C ASN A 123 21.36 -8.38 7.89
N SER A 124 20.44 -7.98 7.00
CA SER A 124 19.21 -7.30 7.42
C SER A 124 18.17 -8.32 7.94
N VAL A 125 17.88 -8.24 9.24
CA VAL A 125 16.84 -9.00 9.95
C VAL A 125 15.79 -8.04 10.49
N PHE A 126 14.61 -8.51 10.91
CA PHE A 126 13.65 -7.65 11.64
C PHE A 126 14.30 -7.20 12.97
N LEU A 127 14.26 -5.90 13.30
CA LEU A 127 15.01 -5.36 14.44
C LEU A 127 14.14 -4.96 15.62
N THR A 128 12.91 -4.50 15.39
CA THR A 128 12.13 -3.87 16.47
C THR A 128 10.63 -4.14 16.42
N GLY A 129 10.02 -4.13 17.62
CA GLY A 129 8.58 -4.01 17.85
C GLY A 129 7.72 -5.00 17.05
N ASP A 130 6.60 -4.49 16.53
CA ASP A 130 5.61 -5.28 15.79
C ASP A 130 6.22 -6.05 14.61
N ALA A 131 7.30 -5.57 14.02
CA ALA A 131 7.97 -6.26 12.90
C ALA A 131 8.45 -7.65 13.31
N ILE A 132 9.11 -7.77 14.48
CA ILE A 132 9.52 -9.05 15.05
C ILE A 132 8.33 -9.75 15.69
N ASP A 133 7.66 -9.07 16.63
CA ASP A 133 6.74 -9.70 17.58
C ASP A 133 5.43 -10.17 16.94
N SER A 134 5.03 -9.50 15.85
CA SER A 134 3.75 -9.70 15.19
C SER A 134 3.92 -10.13 13.74
N TRP A 135 4.34 -9.22 12.86
CA TRP A 135 4.29 -9.41 11.41
C TRP A 135 5.12 -10.60 10.94
N ASN A 136 6.36 -10.73 11.43
CA ASN A 136 7.22 -11.85 11.09
C ASN A 136 6.77 -13.16 11.75
N GLN A 137 6.35 -13.14 13.02
CA GLN A 137 5.81 -14.34 13.68
C GLN A 137 4.57 -14.89 12.96
N TRP A 138 3.70 -14.01 12.46
CA TRP A 138 2.55 -14.45 11.67
C TRP A 138 2.98 -15.02 10.31
N ALA A 139 4.00 -14.45 9.67
CA ALA A 139 4.58 -15.00 8.44
C ALA A 139 5.17 -16.40 8.66
N ILE A 140 5.84 -16.63 9.79
CA ILE A 140 6.35 -17.94 10.20
C ILE A 140 5.21 -18.94 10.40
N GLN A 141 4.11 -18.53 11.03
CA GLN A 141 2.92 -19.38 11.21
C GLN A 141 2.28 -19.76 9.87
N TRP A 142 2.10 -18.78 8.97
CA TRP A 142 1.68 -19.05 7.61
C TRP A 142 2.61 -20.07 6.94
N ALA A 143 3.93 -19.87 6.99
CA ALA A 143 4.90 -20.76 6.35
C ALA A 143 4.87 -22.20 6.90
N ARG A 144 4.36 -22.39 8.12
CA ARG A 144 4.12 -23.70 8.74
C ARG A 144 2.74 -24.29 8.40
N ASN A 145 2.03 -23.72 7.42
CA ASN A 145 0.69 -24.14 7.01
C ASN A 145 -0.34 -24.02 8.15
N GLN A 146 -0.17 -22.98 8.98
CA GLN A 146 -1.03 -22.66 10.12
C GLN A 146 -1.68 -21.30 9.91
N ILE A 147 -2.98 -21.21 10.21
CA ILE A 147 -3.66 -19.91 10.33
C ILE A 147 -3.06 -19.20 11.55
N PRO A 148 -2.46 -18.00 11.42
CA PRO A 148 -1.76 -17.36 12.51
C PRO A 148 -2.70 -17.07 13.68
N LYS A 149 -2.27 -17.33 14.91
CA LYS A 149 -3.02 -17.05 16.14
C LYS A 149 -2.61 -15.71 16.75
N LEU A 150 -3.45 -15.18 17.64
CA LEU A 150 -3.15 -13.95 18.41
C LEU A 150 -2.87 -12.76 17.49
N THR A 151 -3.63 -12.65 16.41
CA THR A 151 -3.42 -11.56 15.44
C THR A 151 -4.17 -10.30 15.82
N TYR A 152 -4.99 -10.30 16.87
CA TYR A 152 -5.77 -9.13 17.33
C TYR A 152 -6.54 -8.42 16.18
N HIS A 153 -7.10 -9.21 15.25
CA HIS A 153 -7.77 -8.75 14.02
C HIS A 153 -6.90 -8.04 12.99
N TYR A 154 -5.58 -8.00 13.19
CA TYR A 154 -4.69 -7.49 12.15
C TYR A 154 -4.85 -8.36 10.90
N PRO A 155 -5.14 -7.73 9.75
CA PRO A 155 -5.26 -8.46 8.50
C PRO A 155 -3.87 -8.90 8.02
N GLN A 156 -3.84 -9.88 7.12
CA GLN A 156 -2.66 -10.73 6.93
C GLN A 156 -2.04 -10.66 5.52
N LEU A 157 -2.34 -9.64 4.72
CA LEU A 157 -1.78 -9.53 3.37
C LEU A 157 -0.25 -9.58 3.38
N ILE A 158 0.38 -8.78 4.24
CA ILE A 158 1.86 -8.70 4.28
C ILE A 158 2.49 -9.97 4.85
N PRO A 159 2.09 -10.49 6.04
CA PRO A 159 2.66 -11.74 6.57
C PRO A 159 2.48 -12.96 5.66
N ALA A 160 1.31 -13.09 5.02
CA ALA A 160 1.07 -14.20 4.11
C ALA A 160 2.01 -14.14 2.91
N ASN A 161 2.24 -12.95 2.33
CA ASN A 161 3.23 -12.78 1.26
C ASN A 161 4.63 -13.13 1.76
N TRP A 162 5.08 -12.56 2.87
CA TRP A 162 6.39 -12.86 3.46
C TRP A 162 6.63 -14.35 3.66
N SER A 163 5.58 -15.09 4.06
CA SER A 163 5.69 -16.52 4.28
C SER A 163 6.14 -17.32 3.05
N LEU A 164 5.89 -16.81 1.83
CA LEU A 164 6.37 -17.44 0.59
C LEU A 164 7.90 -17.55 0.58
N THR A 165 8.60 -16.56 1.12
CA THR A 165 10.07 -16.60 1.22
C THR A 165 10.54 -17.77 2.07
N TYR A 166 9.87 -18.02 3.21
CA TYR A 166 10.18 -19.12 4.10
C TYR A 166 9.82 -20.48 3.50
N VAL A 167 8.69 -20.57 2.79
CA VAL A 167 8.26 -21.80 2.12
C VAL A 167 9.19 -22.17 0.98
N PHE A 168 9.57 -21.22 0.12
CA PHE A 168 10.53 -21.46 -0.96
C PHE A 168 11.92 -21.79 -0.44
N MET A 169 12.40 -21.09 0.60
CA MET A 169 13.73 -21.39 1.15
C MET A 169 13.74 -22.61 2.07
N GLN A 170 12.57 -23.13 2.46
CA GLN A 170 12.39 -24.21 3.43
C GLN A 170 13.05 -23.91 4.78
N THR A 171 13.10 -22.63 5.17
CA THR A 171 13.65 -22.17 6.44
C THR A 171 13.09 -20.81 6.81
N THR A 172 12.90 -20.59 8.11
CA THR A 172 12.50 -19.29 8.68
C THR A 172 13.67 -18.49 9.22
N ARG A 173 14.91 -18.99 9.07
CA ARG A 173 16.12 -18.33 9.61
C ARG A 173 16.62 -17.17 8.75
N VAL A 174 16.16 -17.08 7.50
CA VAL A 174 16.59 -16.03 6.56
C VAL A 174 15.44 -15.08 6.29
N GLU A 175 15.45 -13.95 6.98
CA GLU A 175 14.34 -12.97 6.99
C GLU A 175 14.49 -11.87 5.93
N LEU A 176 15.70 -11.72 5.39
CA LEU A 176 16.09 -10.70 4.41
C LEU A 176 15.05 -10.52 3.28
N PHE A 177 14.64 -11.62 2.65
CA PHE A 177 13.76 -11.56 1.48
C PHE A 177 12.32 -11.13 1.82
N ALA A 178 11.83 -11.47 3.02
CA ALA A 178 10.53 -11.00 3.49
C ALA A 178 10.56 -9.49 3.68
N LYS A 179 11.60 -8.99 4.35
CA LYS A 179 11.83 -7.58 4.64
C LYS A 179 12.09 -6.74 3.38
N LEU A 180 12.60 -7.34 2.31
CA LEU A 180 13.01 -6.63 1.09
C LEU A 180 11.87 -5.86 0.40
N LEU A 181 10.62 -6.26 0.62
CA LEU A 181 9.44 -5.57 0.09
C LEU A 181 9.24 -4.17 0.69
N MET A 182 9.74 -3.88 1.90
CA MET A 182 9.34 -2.68 2.64
C MET A 182 9.69 -1.37 1.94
N PRO A 183 10.93 -1.16 1.46
CA PRO A 183 11.27 0.09 0.78
C PRO A 183 10.53 0.27 -0.55
N LEU A 184 10.07 -0.83 -1.18
CA LEU A 184 9.30 -0.77 -2.43
C LEU A 184 7.95 -0.10 -2.25
N PHE A 185 7.34 -0.13 -1.05
CA PHE A 185 6.08 0.56 -0.82
C PHE A 185 6.24 2.08 -0.86
N VAL A 186 7.31 2.64 -0.26
CA VAL A 186 7.58 4.09 -0.39
C VAL A 186 7.89 4.46 -1.83
N LEU A 187 8.73 3.67 -2.50
CA LEU A 187 9.04 3.88 -3.91
C LEU A 187 7.78 3.84 -4.77
N GLY A 188 6.89 2.87 -4.53
CA GLY A 188 5.59 2.77 -5.20
C GLY A 188 4.73 4.01 -5.01
N ILE A 189 4.66 4.57 -3.79
CA ILE A 189 3.95 5.82 -3.51
C ILE A 189 4.52 6.99 -4.34
N LEU A 190 5.85 7.14 -4.38
CA LEU A 190 6.50 8.21 -5.14
C LEU A 190 6.30 8.02 -6.64
N LEU A 191 6.40 6.79 -7.12
CA LEU A 191 6.20 6.43 -8.52
C LEU A 191 4.74 6.66 -8.96
N ILE A 192 3.74 6.48 -8.09
CA ILE A 192 2.35 6.85 -8.36
C ILE A 192 2.25 8.34 -8.72
N PHE A 193 2.87 9.21 -7.93
CA PHE A 193 2.84 10.65 -8.19
C PHE A 193 3.63 11.03 -9.44
N LEU A 194 4.80 10.42 -9.66
CA LEU A 194 5.58 10.61 -10.89
C LEU A 194 4.77 10.20 -12.11
N ASP A 195 4.13 9.05 -12.07
CA ASP A 195 3.32 8.57 -13.17
C ASP A 195 2.12 9.49 -13.43
N LEU A 196 1.37 9.88 -12.40
CA LEU A 196 0.27 10.85 -12.55
C LEU A 196 0.75 12.17 -13.15
N TYR A 197 1.94 12.66 -12.76
CA TYR A 197 2.56 13.82 -13.41
C TYR A 197 2.86 13.54 -14.89
N LEU A 198 3.52 12.43 -15.22
CA LEU A 198 3.88 12.09 -16.60
C LEU A 198 2.66 11.95 -17.50
N GLN A 199 1.58 11.38 -16.97
CA GLN A 199 0.34 11.15 -17.69
C GLN A 199 -0.50 12.44 -17.81
N THR A 200 -0.66 13.23 -16.74
CA THR A 200 -1.60 14.37 -16.73
C THR A 200 -0.93 15.72 -16.99
N LYS A 201 0.40 15.80 -16.87
CA LYS A 201 1.23 17.02 -16.90
C LYS A 201 0.88 18.06 -15.84
N LYS A 202 0.10 17.70 -14.80
CA LYS A 202 -0.26 18.62 -13.71
C LYS A 202 0.85 18.67 -12.67
N THR A 203 1.41 19.86 -12.45
CA THR A 203 2.61 20.06 -11.62
C THR A 203 2.39 19.77 -10.15
N HIS A 204 1.17 19.88 -9.62
CA HIS A 204 0.90 19.49 -8.23
C HIS A 204 1.26 18.02 -7.96
N PHE A 205 1.19 17.10 -8.93
CA PHE A 205 1.63 15.72 -8.67
C PHE A 205 3.14 15.63 -8.43
N LEU A 206 3.95 16.46 -9.10
CA LEU A 206 5.38 16.55 -8.84
C LEU A 206 5.67 17.10 -7.44
N PHE A 207 4.97 18.17 -7.05
CA PHE A 207 5.07 18.71 -5.70
C PHE A 207 4.56 17.73 -4.63
N SER A 208 3.53 16.93 -4.94
CA SER A 208 3.02 15.87 -4.06
C SER A 208 4.11 14.85 -3.76
N LEU A 209 4.84 14.42 -4.79
CA LEU A 209 5.98 13.51 -4.66
C LEU A 209 7.04 14.08 -3.70
N ILE A 210 7.45 15.33 -3.91
CA ILE A 210 8.48 15.99 -3.10
C ILE A 210 8.02 16.12 -1.64
N ILE A 211 6.80 16.62 -1.41
CA ILE A 211 6.26 16.83 -0.06
C ILE A 211 6.08 15.48 0.63
N THR A 212 5.49 14.47 -0.01
CA THR A 212 5.32 13.13 0.57
C THR A 212 6.66 12.46 0.87
N GLY A 213 7.64 12.56 -0.03
CA GLY A 213 9.00 12.06 0.21
C GLY A 213 9.67 12.77 1.40
N GLY A 214 9.50 14.09 1.51
CA GLY A 214 9.97 14.88 2.64
C GLY A 214 9.32 14.50 3.97
N LEU A 215 7.99 14.28 3.98
CA LEU A 215 7.25 13.83 5.15
C LEU A 215 7.73 12.46 5.63
N PHE A 216 7.88 11.49 4.72
CA PHE A 216 8.42 10.17 5.07
C PHE A 216 9.85 10.26 5.59
N HIS A 217 10.70 11.06 4.95
CA HIS A 217 12.08 11.23 5.40
C HIS A 217 12.19 11.89 6.77
N TYR A 218 11.31 12.84 7.08
CA TYR A 218 11.32 13.57 8.34
C TYR A 218 10.77 12.75 9.51
N TYR A 219 9.62 12.10 9.33
CA TYR A 219 8.93 11.38 10.41
C TYR A 219 9.42 9.95 10.61
N PHE A 220 10.04 9.34 9.59
CA PHE A 220 10.53 7.98 9.67
C PHE A 220 12.03 7.93 9.41
N ASP A 221 12.75 7.40 10.38
CA ASP A 221 14.17 7.11 10.21
C ASP A 221 14.39 5.98 9.19
N SER A 222 15.65 5.86 8.74
CA SER A 222 16.02 4.85 7.76
C SER A 222 15.87 3.41 8.26
N SER A 223 15.91 3.18 9.58
CA SER A 223 15.65 1.86 10.16
C SER A 223 14.18 1.50 10.00
N PHE A 224 13.26 2.37 10.40
CA PHE A 224 11.82 2.17 10.33
C PHE A 224 11.36 1.84 8.92
N LEU A 225 11.80 2.61 7.93
CA LEU A 225 11.44 2.42 6.52
C LEU A 225 11.94 1.08 5.95
N ARG A 226 12.96 0.49 6.58
CA ARG A 226 13.46 -0.83 6.25
C ARG A 226 12.83 -1.92 7.11
N ASP A 227 12.40 -1.63 8.35
CA ASP A 227 12.35 -2.63 9.41
C ASP A 227 11.30 -3.72 9.24
N GLY A 228 10.20 -3.47 8.53
CA GLY A 228 9.07 -4.41 8.44
C GLY A 228 7.73 -3.82 8.88
N TYR A 229 7.69 -2.54 9.25
CA TYR A 229 6.43 -1.90 9.64
C TYR A 229 5.47 -1.79 8.45
N VAL A 230 4.29 -2.39 8.60
CA VAL A 230 3.28 -2.42 7.54
C VAL A 230 2.56 -1.08 7.33
N ASP A 231 2.82 -0.07 8.16
CA ASP A 231 2.25 1.27 8.06
C ASP A 231 2.48 1.91 6.68
N ILE A 232 3.67 1.71 6.12
CA ILE A 232 4.00 2.20 4.78
C ILE A 232 3.30 1.38 3.69
N ALA A 233 3.22 0.06 3.86
CA ALA A 233 2.45 -0.80 2.94
C ALA A 233 0.97 -0.40 2.94
N PHE A 234 0.43 -0.07 4.12
CA PHE A 234 -0.92 0.45 4.26
C PHE A 234 -1.10 1.79 3.56
N ALA A 235 -0.16 2.72 3.71
CA ALA A 235 -0.16 3.99 2.98
C ALA A 235 -0.18 3.79 1.44
N PHE A 236 0.62 2.83 0.95
CA PHE A 236 0.64 2.47 -0.47
C PHE A 236 -0.71 1.92 -0.94
N PHE A 237 -1.26 0.90 -0.27
CA PHE A 237 -2.55 0.32 -0.64
C PHE A 237 -3.72 1.29 -0.44
N ALA A 238 -3.65 2.22 0.49
CA ALA A 238 -4.62 3.30 0.62
C ALA A 238 -4.60 4.25 -0.57
N LEU A 239 -3.40 4.59 -1.09
CA LEU A 239 -3.24 5.52 -2.21
C LEU A 239 -3.63 4.92 -3.57
N LEU A 240 -3.50 3.59 -3.75
CA LEU A 240 -3.80 2.91 -5.01
C LEU A 240 -5.24 3.14 -5.56
N PRO A 241 -6.32 3.10 -4.75
CA PRO A 241 -7.65 3.50 -5.18
C PRO A 241 -7.71 4.93 -5.73
N PHE A 242 -7.03 5.88 -5.08
CA PHE A 242 -6.93 7.25 -5.57
C PHE A 242 -6.20 7.30 -6.92
N TYR A 243 -5.10 6.57 -7.05
CA TYR A 243 -4.34 6.47 -8.31
C TYR A 243 -5.20 5.91 -9.45
N ALA A 244 -5.84 4.76 -9.25
CA ALA A 244 -6.74 4.14 -10.22
C ALA A 244 -7.91 5.08 -10.58
N PHE A 245 -8.42 5.84 -9.61
CA PHE A 245 -9.46 6.83 -9.87
C PHE A 245 -8.99 8.00 -10.75
N GLN A 246 -7.78 8.53 -10.54
CA GLN A 246 -7.23 9.57 -11.41
C GLN A 246 -7.07 9.07 -12.86
N LEU A 247 -6.61 7.83 -13.02
CA LEU A 247 -6.52 7.18 -14.34
C LEU A 247 -7.91 6.96 -14.95
N TYR A 248 -8.90 6.53 -14.15
CA TYR A 248 -10.30 6.45 -14.58
C TYR A 248 -10.82 7.81 -15.05
N GLN A 249 -10.55 8.89 -14.30
CA GLN A 249 -11.00 10.22 -14.70
C GLN A 249 -10.45 10.63 -16.07
N LYS A 250 -9.21 10.28 -16.37
CA LYS A 250 -8.54 10.62 -17.63
C LYS A 250 -9.00 9.73 -18.80
N TYR A 251 -9.07 8.41 -18.60
CA TYR A 251 -9.27 7.47 -19.70
C TYR A 251 -10.66 6.86 -19.80
N LYS A 252 -11.48 6.99 -18.74
CA LYS A 252 -12.87 6.48 -18.66
C LYS A 252 -12.98 4.97 -18.93
N GLN A 253 -11.97 4.20 -18.53
CA GLN A 253 -11.95 2.75 -18.72
C GLN A 253 -12.46 2.02 -17.47
N ILE A 254 -13.39 1.09 -17.68
CA ILE A 254 -14.06 0.35 -16.59
C ILE A 254 -13.09 -0.50 -15.75
N GLU A 255 -11.99 -0.95 -16.34
CA GLU A 255 -10.93 -1.69 -15.65
C GLU A 255 -10.43 -0.94 -14.41
N TYR A 256 -10.31 0.39 -14.52
CA TYR A 256 -9.90 1.20 -13.39
C TYR A 256 -10.95 1.23 -12.27
N LEU A 257 -12.25 1.12 -12.57
CA LEU A 257 -13.28 1.01 -11.54
C LEU A 257 -13.14 -0.29 -10.74
N PHE A 258 -12.84 -1.40 -11.42
CA PHE A 258 -12.57 -2.66 -10.73
C PHE A 258 -11.28 -2.60 -9.91
N LEU A 259 -10.23 -1.98 -10.44
CA LEU A 259 -8.98 -1.77 -9.72
C LEU A 259 -9.16 -0.90 -8.48
N ILE A 260 -10.01 0.14 -8.52
CA ILE A 260 -10.36 0.92 -7.33
C ILE A 260 -10.90 0.00 -6.22
N ILE A 261 -11.86 -0.87 -6.54
CA ILE A 261 -12.45 -1.80 -5.56
C ILE A 261 -11.40 -2.78 -5.04
N ILE A 262 -10.65 -3.42 -5.94
CA ILE A 262 -9.63 -4.41 -5.58
C ILE A 262 -8.55 -3.80 -4.68
N PHE A 263 -8.07 -2.60 -5.00
CA PHE A 263 -7.05 -1.95 -4.18
C PHE A 263 -7.60 -1.46 -2.84
N SER A 264 -8.87 -1.06 -2.75
CA SER A 264 -9.51 -0.77 -1.46
C SER A 264 -9.61 -2.02 -0.59
N LEU A 265 -9.99 -3.16 -1.18
CA LEU A 265 -9.98 -4.46 -0.51
C LEU A 265 -8.55 -4.86 -0.07
N GLY A 266 -7.54 -4.59 -0.91
CA GLY A 266 -6.13 -4.76 -0.56
C GLY A 266 -5.71 -3.90 0.64
N SER A 267 -6.22 -2.68 0.75
CA SER A 267 -5.99 -1.79 1.90
C SER A 267 -6.56 -2.36 3.20
N ILE A 268 -7.80 -2.88 3.16
CA ILE A 268 -8.44 -3.60 4.29
C ILE A 268 -7.63 -4.82 4.69
N LEU A 269 -7.07 -5.54 3.71
CA LEU A 269 -6.24 -6.71 3.94
C LEU A 269 -4.84 -6.37 4.47
N THR A 270 -4.43 -5.10 4.42
CA THR A 270 -3.10 -4.65 4.87
C THR A 270 -3.13 -4.14 6.31
N LYS A 271 -4.13 -3.34 6.69
CA LYS A 271 -4.32 -2.86 8.08
C LYS A 271 -5.80 -2.61 8.36
N GLN A 272 -6.22 -2.76 9.62
CA GLN A 272 -7.63 -2.65 10.04
C GLN A 272 -8.30 -1.34 9.60
N LEU A 273 -7.54 -0.23 9.66
CA LEU A 273 -8.01 1.09 9.24
C LEU A 273 -8.21 1.22 7.73
N GLY A 274 -7.86 0.21 6.94
CA GLY A 274 -8.18 0.14 5.51
C GLY A 274 -9.67 0.19 5.21
N ALA A 275 -10.54 -0.16 6.18
CA ALA A 275 -11.98 0.06 6.03
C ALA A 275 -12.31 1.55 5.85
N LEU A 276 -11.56 2.46 6.48
CA LEU A 276 -11.73 3.91 6.30
C LEU A 276 -11.35 4.35 4.87
N VAL A 277 -10.51 3.58 4.17
CA VAL A 277 -10.17 3.86 2.76
C VAL A 277 -11.39 3.67 1.85
N ILE A 278 -12.37 2.85 2.21
CA ILE A 278 -13.64 2.76 1.46
C ILE A 278 -14.38 4.11 1.47
N LEU A 279 -14.30 4.87 2.57
CA LEU A 279 -14.91 6.19 2.66
C LEU A 279 -14.31 7.19 1.65
N THR A 280 -13.12 6.90 1.12
CA THR A 280 -12.48 7.67 0.04
C THR A 280 -13.10 7.35 -1.31
N VAL A 281 -13.48 6.09 -1.52
CA VAL A 281 -14.06 5.57 -2.76
C VAL A 281 -15.53 5.97 -2.91
N VAL A 282 -16.29 6.06 -1.82
CA VAL A 282 -17.73 6.38 -1.87
C VAL A 282 -18.01 7.75 -2.51
N PRO A 283 -17.43 8.89 -2.06
CA PRO A 283 -17.65 10.20 -2.69
C PRO A 283 -17.13 10.27 -4.14
N ILE A 284 -16.12 9.46 -4.44
CA ILE A 284 -15.49 9.32 -5.74
C ILE A 284 -16.43 8.63 -6.74
N LEU A 285 -17.07 7.53 -6.32
CA LEU A 285 -18.03 6.76 -7.14
C LEU A 285 -19.42 7.40 -7.17
N TRP A 286 -19.80 8.18 -6.15
CA TRP A 286 -21.12 8.82 -6.06
C TRP A 286 -21.37 9.88 -7.14
N GLN A 287 -20.40 10.25 -8.00
CA GLN A 287 -20.61 11.25 -9.05
C GLN A 287 -21.30 10.61 -10.28
N PRO A 288 -22.65 10.58 -10.36
CA PRO A 288 -23.38 9.67 -11.25
C PRO A 288 -23.20 10.08 -12.71
N LYS A 289 -23.08 11.40 -12.95
CA LYS A 289 -22.83 12.00 -14.27
C LYS A 289 -21.48 11.59 -14.89
N ARG A 290 -20.61 10.87 -14.18
CA ARG A 290 -19.28 10.44 -14.64
C ARG A 290 -19.13 8.93 -14.79
N LEU A 291 -20.16 8.15 -14.44
CA LEU A 291 -20.23 6.70 -14.62
C LEU A 291 -21.06 6.34 -15.86
N THR A 292 -20.90 7.09 -16.94
CA THR A 292 -21.34 6.60 -18.25
C THR A 292 -20.43 5.41 -18.60
N LEU A 293 -21.01 4.22 -18.68
CA LEU A 293 -20.35 3.00 -19.15
C LEU A 293 -20.01 3.18 -20.64
N ALA A 294 -18.95 3.94 -20.90
CA ALA A 294 -18.44 4.17 -22.24
C ALA A 294 -17.57 2.98 -22.62
N GLY A 295 -18.18 1.95 -23.22
CA GLY A 295 -17.42 0.87 -23.84
C GLY A 295 -18.25 -0.34 -24.22
N ASN A 296 -18.14 -0.74 -25.49
CA ASN A 296 -18.54 -2.06 -26.02
C ASN A 296 -17.66 -3.18 -25.44
N LYS A 297 -17.65 -3.37 -24.12
CA LYS A 297 -17.00 -4.54 -23.53
C LYS A 297 -17.94 -5.73 -23.56
N ARG A 298 -17.37 -6.90 -23.86
CA ARG A 298 -18.12 -8.15 -23.87
C ARG A 298 -18.56 -8.47 -22.43
N PRO A 299 -19.80 -8.94 -22.22
CA PRO A 299 -20.32 -9.25 -20.88
C PRO A 299 -19.46 -10.26 -20.11
N ARG A 300 -18.70 -11.13 -20.81
CA ARG A 300 -17.78 -12.11 -20.21
C ARG A 300 -16.70 -11.47 -19.31
N ASP A 301 -16.14 -10.34 -19.70
CA ASP A 301 -15.06 -9.70 -18.92
C ASP A 301 -15.60 -9.17 -17.59
N TYR A 302 -16.86 -8.72 -17.57
CA TYR A 302 -17.52 -8.19 -16.38
C TYR A 302 -17.72 -9.28 -15.31
N TYR A 303 -18.22 -10.46 -15.69
CA TYR A 303 -18.41 -11.56 -14.74
C TYR A 303 -17.10 -12.03 -14.11
N PHE A 304 -16.00 -11.99 -14.87
CA PHE A 304 -14.70 -12.38 -14.33
C PHE A 304 -14.17 -11.38 -13.30
N TRP A 305 -14.37 -10.07 -13.51
CA TRP A 305 -14.06 -9.07 -12.48
C TRP A 305 -14.93 -9.22 -11.24
N LEU A 306 -16.23 -9.47 -11.41
CA LEU A 306 -17.13 -9.75 -10.28
C LEU A 306 -16.72 -11.01 -9.52
N LEU A 307 -16.23 -12.04 -10.22
CA LEU A 307 -15.69 -13.24 -9.58
C LEU A 307 -14.47 -12.90 -8.72
N ILE A 308 -13.51 -12.12 -9.23
CA ILE A 308 -12.34 -11.68 -8.45
C ILE A 308 -12.77 -10.90 -7.21
N ILE A 309 -13.68 -9.94 -7.36
CA ILE A 309 -14.18 -9.12 -6.25
C ILE A 309 -14.93 -10.01 -5.24
N GLY A 310 -15.79 -10.90 -5.72
CA GLY A 310 -16.51 -11.85 -4.88
C GLY A 310 -15.56 -12.73 -4.08
N LEU A 311 -14.52 -13.28 -4.73
CA LEU A 311 -13.47 -14.05 -4.06
C LEU A 311 -12.73 -13.23 -3.01
N LEU A 312 -12.36 -11.97 -3.31
CA LEU A 312 -11.71 -11.10 -2.34
C LEU A 312 -12.60 -10.81 -1.13
N VAL A 313 -13.87 -10.52 -1.36
CA VAL A 313 -14.84 -10.30 -0.29
C VAL A 313 -14.99 -11.57 0.55
N ILE A 314 -15.11 -12.74 -0.07
CA ILE A 314 -15.18 -14.03 0.62
C ILE A 314 -13.92 -14.27 1.45
N VAL A 315 -12.73 -13.99 0.92
CA VAL A 315 -11.46 -14.18 1.65
C VAL A 315 -11.35 -13.19 2.81
N ILE A 316 -11.71 -11.92 2.60
CA ILE A 316 -11.73 -10.90 3.65
C ILE A 316 -12.69 -11.31 4.77
N LEU A 317 -13.93 -11.60 4.42
CA LEU A 317 -14.94 -12.04 5.38
C LEU A 317 -14.49 -13.33 6.05
N GLY A 318 -13.98 -14.30 5.29
CA GLY A 318 -13.45 -15.56 5.81
C GLY A 318 -12.35 -15.34 6.84
N TRP A 319 -11.39 -14.45 6.58
CA TRP A 319 -10.36 -14.08 7.55
C TRP A 319 -10.97 -13.52 8.84
N TYR A 320 -11.86 -12.54 8.75
CA TYR A 320 -12.46 -11.93 9.93
C TYR A 320 -13.40 -12.87 10.69
N LEU A 321 -14.16 -13.73 9.97
CA LEU A 321 -15.03 -14.76 10.53
C LEU A 321 -14.21 -15.80 11.31
N LEU A 322 -13.09 -16.29 10.76
CA LEU A 322 -12.17 -17.20 11.44
C LEU A 322 -11.56 -16.60 12.71
N LYS A 323 -11.52 -15.26 12.80
CA LYS A 323 -11.02 -14.54 13.98
C LYS A 323 -12.09 -14.16 14.99
N LEU A 324 -13.38 -14.37 14.71
CA LEU A 324 -14.45 -14.12 15.68
C LEU A 324 -14.31 -14.91 16.99
N PRO A 325 -13.90 -16.20 17.01
CA PRO A 325 -13.73 -16.93 18.27
C PRO A 325 -12.62 -16.33 19.12
N GLU A 326 -11.51 -15.92 18.48
CA GLU A 326 -10.43 -15.20 19.15
C GLU A 326 -10.92 -13.87 19.74
N ILE A 327 -11.92 -13.18 19.14
CA ILE A 327 -12.53 -11.97 19.72
C ILE A 327 -13.09 -12.24 21.11
N LYS A 328 -13.90 -13.30 21.26
CA LYS A 328 -14.60 -13.55 22.53
C LYS A 328 -13.63 -13.77 23.68
N THR A 329 -12.49 -14.41 23.40
CA THR A 329 -11.42 -14.65 24.38
C THR A 329 -10.49 -13.43 24.51
N ALA A 330 -10.22 -12.72 23.41
CA ALA A 330 -9.34 -11.57 23.36
C ALA A 330 -9.98 -10.29 23.89
N ILE A 331 -11.30 -10.17 24.03
CA ILE A 331 -11.91 -9.02 24.71
C ILE A 331 -11.32 -8.84 26.12
N ASN A 332 -11.00 -9.94 26.82
CA ASN A 332 -10.38 -9.91 28.13
C ASN A 332 -8.88 -9.53 28.08
N ILE A 333 -8.13 -10.03 27.09
CA ILE A 333 -6.69 -9.73 26.92
C ILE A 333 -6.48 -8.33 26.33
N PHE A 334 -7.34 -7.91 25.40
CA PHE A 334 -7.34 -6.59 24.79
C PHE A 334 -7.78 -5.54 25.80
N GLN A 335 -8.68 -5.82 26.73
CA GLN A 335 -8.90 -4.93 27.88
C GLN A 335 -7.63 -4.77 28.71
N LEU A 336 -6.86 -5.84 28.94
CA LEU A 336 -5.56 -5.83 29.63
C LEU A 336 -4.46 -5.08 28.86
N TYR A 337 -4.36 -5.28 27.55
CA TYR A 337 -3.38 -4.60 26.68
C TYR A 337 -3.76 -3.13 26.45
N ARG A 338 -5.07 -2.86 26.32
CA ARG A 338 -5.65 -1.52 26.31
C ARG A 338 -5.46 -0.83 27.66
N THR A 339 -5.51 -1.51 28.80
CA THR A 339 -5.16 -0.89 30.09
C THR A 339 -3.65 -0.76 30.29
N ALA A 340 -2.82 -1.63 29.72
CA ALA A 340 -1.35 -1.52 29.84
C ALA A 340 -0.74 -0.44 28.93
N ILE A 341 -1.14 -0.38 27.65
CA ILE A 341 -0.59 0.57 26.65
C ILE A 341 -1.49 1.78 26.50
N MET A 342 -2.81 1.55 26.35
CA MET A 342 -3.76 2.65 26.26
C MET A 342 -4.29 3.12 27.62
N GLY A 343 -3.95 2.49 28.76
CA GLY A 343 -4.46 2.92 30.07
C GLY A 343 -4.01 4.33 30.40
N LYS A 344 -2.75 4.62 30.11
CA LYS A 344 -2.20 5.98 30.18
C LYS A 344 -2.87 6.96 29.23
N LEU A 345 -3.46 6.49 28.12
CA LEU A 345 -4.22 7.34 27.20
C LEU A 345 -5.69 7.44 27.59
N THR A 346 -6.30 6.38 28.14
CA THR A 346 -7.71 6.34 28.54
C THR A 346 -8.02 7.36 29.61
N ASP A 347 -7.06 7.61 30.50
CA ASP A 347 -7.20 8.54 31.62
C ASP A 347 -6.98 10.01 31.19
N LEU A 348 -6.46 10.24 29.98
CA LEU A 348 -6.27 11.59 29.45
C LEU A 348 -7.58 12.15 28.89
N SER A 349 -7.88 13.40 29.27
CA SER A 349 -8.94 14.19 28.65
C SER A 349 -8.73 14.31 27.13
N ILE A 350 -9.82 14.53 26.39
CA ILE A 350 -9.78 14.75 24.92
C ILE A 350 -8.79 15.88 24.56
N GLN A 351 -8.76 16.95 25.35
CA GLN A 351 -7.85 18.08 25.18
C GLN A 351 -6.38 17.66 25.35
N SER A 352 -6.09 16.86 26.38
CA SER A 352 -4.75 16.33 26.63
C SER A 352 -4.27 15.42 25.50
N ARG A 353 -5.17 14.61 24.91
CA ARG A 353 -4.84 13.77 23.74
C ARG A 353 -4.54 14.59 22.50
N LEU A 354 -5.31 15.65 22.24
CA LEU A 354 -5.03 16.58 21.15
C LEU A 354 -3.68 17.28 21.35
N ALA A 355 -3.40 17.77 22.56
CA ALA A 355 -2.13 18.41 22.89
C ALA A 355 -0.95 17.44 22.70
N GLN A 356 -1.09 16.17 23.13
CA GLN A 356 -0.10 15.13 22.90
C GLN A 356 0.10 14.85 21.40
N SER A 357 -0.98 14.81 20.64
CA SER A 357 -0.95 14.60 19.19
C SER A 357 -0.19 15.70 18.46
N ILE A 358 -0.41 16.96 18.85
CA ILE A 358 0.35 18.10 18.35
C ILE A 358 1.82 17.96 18.76
N LYS A 359 2.11 17.67 20.03
CA LYS A 359 3.49 17.48 20.53
C LYS A 359 4.26 16.40 19.77
N LEU A 360 3.60 15.28 19.42
CA LEU A 360 4.22 14.20 18.64
C LEU A 360 4.51 14.63 17.20
N LEU A 361 3.65 15.45 16.60
CA LEU A 361 3.86 15.98 15.26
C LEU A 361 4.89 17.10 15.20
N THR A 362 5.07 17.83 16.31
CA THR A 362 5.96 18.97 16.43
C THR A 362 7.01 18.77 17.55
N PRO A 363 7.83 17.70 17.49
CA PRO A 363 8.80 17.41 18.57
C PRO A 363 9.92 18.45 18.64
N ASN A 364 10.13 19.21 17.57
CA ASN A 364 11.14 20.26 17.46
C ASN A 364 10.67 21.36 16.49
N ILE A 365 11.46 22.44 16.37
CA ILE A 365 11.16 23.59 15.50
C ILE A 365 10.95 23.16 14.05
N LYS A 366 11.75 22.21 13.53
CA LYS A 366 11.58 21.69 12.16
C LYS A 366 10.19 21.05 11.99
N GLY A 367 9.71 20.32 12.99
CA GLY A 367 8.38 19.70 12.98
C GLY A 367 7.26 20.73 13.00
N ILE A 368 7.40 21.78 13.83
CA ILE A 368 6.47 22.92 13.82
C ILE A 368 6.36 23.51 12.41
N ILE A 369 7.50 23.79 11.77
CA ILE A 369 7.53 24.38 10.42
C ILE A 369 6.87 23.43 9.40
N ILE A 370 7.25 22.15 9.39
CA ILE A 370 6.71 21.16 8.44
C ILE A 370 5.20 21.03 8.60
N VAL A 371 4.70 20.84 9.82
CA VAL A 371 3.26 20.70 10.10
C VAL A 371 2.53 21.98 9.69
N THR A 372 3.02 23.14 10.11
CA THR A 372 2.37 24.43 9.83
C THR A 372 2.28 24.68 8.34
N VAL A 373 3.38 24.53 7.60
CA VAL A 373 3.40 24.72 6.14
C VAL A 373 2.48 23.72 5.45
N THR A 374 2.54 22.43 5.82
CA THR A 374 1.72 21.39 5.18
C THR A 374 0.23 21.62 5.42
N VAL A 375 -0.16 21.98 6.66
CA VAL A 375 -1.54 22.29 7.03
C VAL A 375 -2.03 23.55 6.31
N LEU A 376 -1.27 24.65 6.35
CA LEU A 376 -1.66 25.89 5.68
C LEU A 376 -1.88 25.67 4.18
N LEU A 377 -0.94 25.00 3.50
CA LEU A 377 -1.08 24.68 2.08
C LEU A 377 -2.28 23.76 1.81
N SER A 378 -2.54 22.78 2.68
CA SER A 378 -3.72 21.92 2.56
C SER A 378 -5.01 22.71 2.73
N LEU A 379 -5.07 23.68 3.66
CA LEU A 379 -6.22 24.55 3.85
C LEU A 379 -6.45 25.46 2.64
N LEU A 380 -5.39 26.01 2.04
CA LEU A 380 -5.50 26.79 0.80
C LEU A 380 -6.07 25.95 -0.36
N SER A 381 -5.82 24.64 -0.38
CA SER A 381 -6.35 23.75 -1.41
C SER A 381 -7.86 23.50 -1.32
N LEU A 382 -8.51 23.87 -0.21
CA LEU A 382 -9.94 23.62 0.03
C LEU A 382 -10.86 24.38 -0.95
N VAL A 383 -10.35 25.39 -1.64
CA VAL A 383 -11.07 26.08 -2.73
C VAL A 383 -11.32 25.15 -3.93
N LYS A 384 -10.53 24.08 -4.08
CA LYS A 384 -10.66 23.08 -5.15
C LYS A 384 -11.47 21.89 -4.64
N LYS A 385 -12.50 21.50 -5.39
CA LYS A 385 -13.43 20.42 -5.02
C LYS A 385 -12.74 19.10 -4.66
N THR A 386 -11.78 18.63 -5.47
CA THR A 386 -11.14 17.32 -5.25
C THR A 386 -10.20 17.31 -4.03
N PRO A 387 -9.26 18.27 -3.87
CA PRO A 387 -8.48 18.39 -2.63
C PRO A 387 -9.34 18.57 -1.38
N ALA A 388 -10.42 19.37 -1.45
CA ALA A 388 -11.35 19.53 -0.32
C ALA A 388 -11.99 18.21 0.08
N GLN A 389 -12.46 17.40 -0.89
CA GLN A 389 -13.01 16.07 -0.61
C GLN A 389 -11.97 15.17 0.07
N ILE A 390 -10.73 15.17 -0.41
CA ILE A 390 -9.66 14.37 0.21
C ILE A 390 -9.37 14.84 1.64
N PHE A 391 -9.37 16.15 1.87
CA PHE A 391 -9.16 16.69 3.19
C PHE A 391 -10.28 16.27 4.16
N PHE A 392 -11.54 16.50 3.81
CA PHE A 392 -12.68 16.25 4.69
C PHE A 392 -13.05 14.77 4.85
N PHE A 393 -12.81 13.92 3.84
CA PHE A 393 -13.18 12.49 3.91
C PHE A 393 -12.00 11.56 4.25
N ILE A 394 -10.76 12.03 4.16
CA ILE A 394 -9.56 11.20 4.40
C ILE A 394 -8.71 11.78 5.51
N ILE A 395 -8.12 12.96 5.26
CA ILE A 395 -7.09 13.52 6.14
C ILE A 395 -7.69 13.86 7.50
N LEU A 396 -8.77 14.64 7.54
CA LEU A 396 -9.37 15.10 8.79
C LEU A 396 -9.96 13.95 9.62
N PRO A 397 -10.80 13.05 9.07
CA PRO A 397 -11.34 11.93 9.85
C PRO A 397 -10.24 11.02 10.40
N PHE A 398 -9.23 10.72 9.59
CA PHE A 398 -8.13 9.86 10.02
C PHE A 398 -7.25 10.55 11.07
N PHE A 399 -6.95 11.84 10.89
CA PHE A 399 -6.20 12.62 11.87
C PHE A 399 -6.93 12.72 13.21
N LEU A 400 -8.25 12.97 13.20
CA LEU A 400 -9.06 12.99 14.41
C LEU A 400 -9.11 11.61 15.08
N PHE A 401 -9.31 10.55 14.30
CA PHE A 401 -9.28 9.19 14.80
C PHE A 401 -7.93 8.84 15.44
N TRP A 402 -6.82 9.17 14.76
CA TRP A 402 -5.49 9.00 15.31
C TRP A 402 -5.29 9.82 16.59
N SER A 403 -5.64 11.11 16.56
CA SER A 403 -5.43 12.01 17.68
C SER A 403 -6.20 11.58 18.93
N PHE A 404 -7.38 10.99 18.76
CA PHE A 404 -8.20 10.53 19.87
C PHE A 404 -7.90 9.10 20.31
N PHE A 405 -7.50 8.20 19.40
CA PHE A 405 -7.43 6.77 19.70
C PHE A 405 -6.06 6.12 19.49
N LEU A 406 -5.18 6.68 18.66
CA LEU A 406 -3.93 6.04 18.23
C LEU A 406 -2.67 6.91 18.37
N ASN A 407 -2.77 8.02 19.11
CA ASN A 407 -1.70 8.99 19.33
C ASN A 407 -0.60 8.51 20.29
N TYR A 408 -0.45 7.19 20.48
CA TYR A 408 0.72 6.61 21.16
C TYR A 408 1.91 6.46 20.21
N ASP A 409 1.68 6.41 18.89
CA ASP A 409 2.73 6.28 17.89
C ASP A 409 2.38 7.07 16.61
N GLN A 410 3.33 7.88 16.16
CA GLN A 410 3.22 8.70 14.95
C GLN A 410 3.19 7.86 13.66
N ARG A 411 3.67 6.61 13.68
CA ARG A 411 3.68 5.73 12.50
C ARG A 411 2.31 5.47 11.92
N ASN A 412 1.29 5.48 12.76
CA ASN A 412 -0.10 5.29 12.35
C ASN A 412 -0.59 6.40 11.40
N LEU A 413 0.08 7.56 11.34
CA LEU A 413 -0.22 8.64 10.39
C LEU A 413 0.40 8.45 9.00
N ALA A 414 1.24 7.43 8.79
CA ALA A 414 1.90 7.20 7.49
C ALA A 414 0.90 7.19 6.31
N VAL A 415 -0.30 6.67 6.54
CA VAL A 415 -1.36 6.59 5.52
C VAL A 415 -1.85 7.95 5.03
N ILE A 416 -1.82 9.00 5.85
CA ILE A 416 -2.28 10.32 5.43
C ILE A 416 -1.19 11.15 4.75
N PHE A 417 0.08 10.77 4.85
CA PHE A 417 1.19 11.55 4.27
C PHE A 417 1.12 11.71 2.74
N PRO A 418 0.75 10.68 1.95
CA PRO A 418 0.53 10.87 0.52
C PRO A 418 -0.60 11.86 0.21
N TYR A 419 -1.69 11.80 0.99
CA TYR A 419 -2.83 12.70 0.79
C TYR A 419 -2.52 14.13 1.22
N LEU A 420 -1.79 14.32 2.33
CA LEU A 420 -1.28 15.62 2.76
C LEU A 420 -0.34 16.20 1.70
N GLY A 421 0.56 15.40 1.14
CA GLY A 421 1.41 15.82 0.02
C GLY A 421 0.58 16.30 -1.16
N TYR A 422 -0.48 15.56 -1.52
CA TYR A 422 -1.40 15.96 -2.59
C TYR A 422 -2.17 17.25 -2.30
N THR A 423 -2.79 17.39 -1.13
CA THR A 423 -3.57 18.59 -0.79
C THR A 423 -2.67 19.80 -0.64
N SER A 424 -1.51 19.68 0.01
CA SER A 424 -0.54 20.78 0.11
C SER A 424 -0.04 21.23 -1.26
N ALA A 425 0.30 20.28 -2.14
CA ALA A 425 0.72 20.60 -3.50
C ALA A 425 -0.38 21.30 -4.31
N ALA A 426 -1.63 20.88 -4.16
CA ALA A 426 -2.76 21.50 -4.85
C ALA A 426 -3.03 22.94 -4.37
N GLY A 427 -2.65 23.28 -3.14
CA GLY A 427 -2.71 24.65 -2.59
C GLY A 427 -1.63 25.60 -3.12
N LEU A 428 -0.56 25.08 -3.73
CA LEU A 428 0.47 25.89 -4.40
C LEU A 428 0.06 26.35 -5.81
N GLU A 429 -0.89 25.66 -6.43
CA GLU A 429 -1.41 26.01 -7.75
C GLU A 429 -2.49 27.10 -7.61
N LYS A 430 -2.28 28.24 -8.26
CA LYS A 430 -3.26 29.35 -8.35
C LYS A 430 -4.56 28.93 -9.03
#